data_AF-A0A978TU32-F1
#
_entry.id   AF-A0A978TU32-F1
#
_cell.length_a   1.000
_cell.length_b   1.000
_cell.length_c   1.000
_cell.angle_alpha   90.00
_cell.angle_beta   90.00
_cell.angle_gamma   90.00
#
_symmetry.space_group_name_H-M   'P 1'
#
loop_
_entity.id
_entity.type
_entity.pdbx_description
1 polymer ?
#
loop_
_entity_poly.entity_id
_entity_poly.type
_entity_poly.pdbx_seq_one_letter_code
_entity_poly.pdbx_strand_id
1 'polypeptide(L)'
;MSEDWESEVPEPLNRLEALEVMDKIDIRSACLHSIFAPYATTLDRPWEQEFIISDQQIEQYLGFDKRKDLSKAAKLTLIKDFVGQPCKLIAAINWPGQGKVNSFSIPPSRLWQLQEIQHYLAPEK
;
A
#
# COMPACT_ATOMS: atom_id res chain seq x y z
N MET A 1 -3.37 -15.05 -11.09
CA MET A 1 -3.77 -13.67 -11.44
C MET A 1 -2.48 -12.89 -11.50
N SER A 2 -2.08 -12.42 -12.69
CA SER A 2 -0.87 -11.59 -12.82
C SER A 2 -0.98 -10.41 -11.87
N GLU A 3 0.05 -10.23 -11.05
CA GLU A 3 0.10 -9.14 -10.09
C GLU A 3 0.43 -7.85 -10.87
N ASP A 4 -0.61 -7.15 -11.32
CA ASP A 4 -0.58 -5.93 -12.16
C ASP A 4 -0.12 -4.67 -11.37
N TRP A 5 0.92 -4.82 -10.54
CA TRP A 5 1.58 -3.73 -9.83
C TRP A 5 2.75 -3.12 -10.63
N GLU A 6 3.17 -3.78 -11.71
CA GLU A 6 4.27 -3.34 -12.60
C GLU A 6 3.85 -2.31 -13.66
N SER A 7 2.56 -2.16 -13.93
CA SER A 7 2.06 -1.20 -14.93
C SER A 7 2.25 0.25 -14.46
N GLU A 8 3.05 1.02 -15.21
CA GLU A 8 3.51 2.39 -14.91
C GLU A 8 2.36 3.42 -14.89
N VAL A 9 1.31 3.18 -15.69
CA VAL A 9 0.10 4.00 -15.71
C VAL A 9 -1.06 3.19 -15.16
N PRO A 10 -1.61 3.55 -13.99
CA PRO A 10 -2.70 2.78 -13.40
C PRO A 10 -4.02 3.11 -14.11
N GLU A 11 -4.59 2.14 -14.82
CA GLU A 11 -5.94 2.28 -15.37
C GLU A 11 -6.99 2.03 -14.27
N PRO A 12 -8.00 2.92 -14.12
CA PRO A 12 -9.09 2.67 -13.20
C PRO A 12 -9.87 1.40 -13.59
N LEU A 13 -10.13 0.53 -12.61
CA LEU A 13 -10.98 -0.64 -12.79
C LEU A 13 -12.37 -0.22 -13.28
N ASN A 14 -12.97 -1.04 -14.15
CA ASN A 14 -14.36 -0.83 -14.51
C ASN A 14 -15.28 -1.09 -13.30
N ARG A 15 -16.54 -0.67 -13.39
CA ARG A 15 -17.47 -0.74 -12.24
C ARG A 15 -17.62 -2.14 -11.64
N LEU A 16 -17.69 -3.18 -12.47
CA LEU A 16 -17.87 -4.56 -11.98
C LEU A 16 -16.60 -5.07 -11.29
N GLU A 17 -15.45 -4.86 -11.92
CA GLU A 17 -14.14 -5.19 -11.34
C GLU A 17 -13.90 -4.43 -10.03
N ALA A 18 -14.28 -3.15 -9.98
CA ALA A 18 -14.15 -2.33 -8.80
C ALA A 18 -15.00 -2.87 -7.63
N LEU A 19 -16.23 -3.32 -7.89
CA LEU A 19 -17.08 -3.95 -6.87
C LEU A 19 -16.45 -5.24 -6.34
N GLU A 20 -15.96 -6.11 -7.22
CA GLU A 20 -15.28 -7.35 -6.82
C GLU A 20 -14.00 -7.12 -6.02
N VAL A 21 -13.27 -6.04 -6.32
CA VAL A 21 -12.08 -5.65 -5.57
C VAL A 21 -12.47 -5.05 -4.22
N MET A 22 -13.48 -4.18 -4.17
CA MET A 22 -13.96 -3.58 -2.93
C MET A 22 -14.47 -4.64 -1.94
N ASP A 23 -15.15 -5.68 -2.40
CA ASP A 23 -15.59 -6.81 -1.55
C ASP A 23 -14.42 -7.57 -0.91
N LYS A 24 -13.22 -7.45 -1.49
CA LYS A 24 -11.99 -8.10 -1.01
C LYS A 24 -11.09 -7.14 -0.22
N ILE A 25 -11.42 -5.85 -0.14
CA ILE A 25 -10.65 -4.90 0.65
C ILE A 25 -10.86 -5.21 2.13
N ASP A 26 -9.77 -5.55 2.80
CA ASP A 26 -9.77 -5.79 4.24
C ASP A 26 -9.59 -4.45 4.96
N ILE A 27 -10.40 -4.20 5.99
CA ILE A 27 -10.29 -2.98 6.80
C ILE A 27 -8.89 -2.82 7.43
N ARG A 28 -8.21 -3.94 7.74
CA ARG A 28 -6.83 -3.93 8.25
C ARG A 28 -5.84 -3.41 7.22
N SER A 29 -6.14 -3.58 5.94
CA SER A 29 -5.36 -2.97 4.88
C SER A 29 -5.53 -1.44 4.83
N ALA A 30 -6.73 -0.93 5.08
CA ALA A 30 -6.92 0.52 5.22
C ALA A 30 -6.10 1.09 6.39
N CYS A 31 -5.91 0.32 7.48
CA CYS A 31 -4.99 0.70 8.56
C CYS A 31 -3.53 0.82 8.09
N LEU A 32 -3.08 0.05 7.09
CA LEU A 32 -1.74 0.17 6.53
C LEU A 32 -1.50 1.52 5.87
N HIS A 33 -2.49 2.12 5.22
CA HIS A 33 -2.37 3.51 4.75
C HIS A 33 -2.02 4.48 5.89
N SER A 34 -2.64 4.30 7.06
CA SER A 34 -2.37 5.11 8.25
C SER A 34 -1.01 4.82 8.88
N ILE A 35 -0.42 3.65 8.60
CA ILE A 35 0.93 3.29 9.02
C ILE A 35 1.95 3.89 8.05
N PHE A 36 1.70 3.84 6.74
CA PHE A 36 2.61 4.36 5.70
C PHE A 36 2.72 5.89 5.72
N ALA A 37 1.62 6.60 5.96
CA ALA A 37 1.61 8.07 5.96
C ALA A 37 2.65 8.69 6.92
N PRO A 38 2.79 8.24 8.18
CA PRO A 38 3.90 8.65 9.05
C PRO A 38 5.30 8.41 8.50
N TYR A 39 5.56 7.27 7.83
CA TYR A 39 6.87 7.04 7.21
C TYR A 39 7.12 8.07 6.10
N ALA A 40 6.13 8.30 5.25
CA ALA A 40 6.22 9.29 4.19
C ALA A 40 6.51 10.69 4.73
N THR A 41 5.94 11.09 5.87
CA THR A 41 6.21 12.43 6.45
C THR A 41 7.60 12.60 7.05
N THR A 42 8.35 11.50 7.26
CA THR A 42 9.76 11.56 7.69
C THR A 42 10.75 11.72 6.53
N LEU A 43 10.28 11.62 5.28
CA LEU A 43 11.10 11.76 4.08
C LEU A 43 11.18 13.24 3.65
N ASP A 44 12.34 13.65 3.14
CA ASP A 44 12.53 15.01 2.60
C ASP A 44 11.71 15.23 1.32
N ARG A 45 11.58 14.18 0.50
CA ARG A 45 10.81 14.14 -0.74
C ARG A 45 9.97 12.86 -0.78
N PRO A 46 8.80 12.85 -0.12
CA PRO A 46 7.96 11.66 0.04
C PRO A 46 7.48 11.02 -1.28
N TRP A 47 7.49 11.78 -2.38
CA TRP A 47 7.09 11.33 -3.72
C TRP A 47 8.25 10.83 -4.58
N GLU A 48 9.51 10.99 -4.14
CA GLU A 48 10.72 10.54 -4.84
C GLU A 48 11.47 9.45 -4.06
N GLN A 49 11.26 9.38 -2.75
CA GLN A 49 12.01 8.52 -1.85
C GLN A 49 11.21 7.29 -1.42
N GLU A 50 11.91 6.19 -1.26
CA GLU A 50 11.35 4.93 -0.77
C GLU A 50 11.50 4.83 0.74
N PHE A 51 10.64 4.02 1.36
CA PHE A 51 10.79 3.60 2.76
C PHE A 51 10.62 2.08 2.87
N ILE A 52 11.22 1.50 3.90
CA ILE A 52 11.13 0.07 4.20
C ILE A 52 10.33 -0.12 5.47
N ILE A 53 9.40 -1.07 5.44
CA ILE A 53 8.66 -1.54 6.60
C ILE A 53 8.80 -3.05 6.71
N SER A 54 9.17 -3.54 7.89
CA SER A 54 9.34 -4.99 8.12
C SER A 54 8.00 -5.69 8.37
N ASP A 55 7.97 -6.98 8.08
CA ASP A 55 6.87 -7.86 8.48
C ASP A 55 6.60 -7.77 9.99
N GLN A 56 7.64 -7.73 10.82
CA GLN A 56 7.52 -7.57 12.26
C GLN A 56 6.82 -6.28 12.67
N GLN A 57 7.13 -5.14 12.02
CA GLN A 57 6.43 -3.88 12.28
C GLN A 57 4.95 -4.00 11.92
N ILE A 58 4.64 -4.56 10.74
CA ILE A 58 3.25 -4.78 10.31
C ILE A 58 2.51 -5.72 11.28
N GLU A 59 3.17 -6.80 11.73
CA GLU A 59 2.58 -7.74 12.68
C GLU A 59 2.20 -7.04 13.99
N GLN A 60 3.08 -6.19 14.53
CA GLN A 60 2.82 -5.43 15.75
C GLN A 60 1.67 -4.45 15.58
N TYR A 61 1.65 -3.70 14.48
CA TYR A 61 0.59 -2.73 14.22
C TYR A 61 -0.78 -3.39 14.01
N LEU A 62 -0.82 -4.53 13.33
CA LEU A 62 -2.06 -5.27 13.06
C LEU A 62 -2.44 -6.27 14.16
N GLY A 63 -1.62 -6.40 15.21
CA GLY A 63 -1.82 -7.34 16.31
C GLY A 63 -1.67 -8.82 15.93
N PHE A 64 -0.98 -9.11 14.82
CA PHE A 64 -0.71 -10.47 14.36
C PHE A 64 0.34 -11.17 15.23
N ASP A 65 1.22 -10.43 15.90
CA ASP A 65 2.15 -10.95 16.90
C ASP A 65 1.42 -11.75 18.00
N LYS A 66 0.20 -11.33 18.36
CA LYS A 66 -0.65 -11.97 19.38
C LYS A 66 -1.48 -13.15 18.87
N ARG A 67 -1.61 -13.32 17.56
CA ARG A 67 -2.38 -14.41 16.92
C ARG A 67 -1.55 -15.70 16.91
N LYS A 68 -1.87 -16.62 17.81
CA LYS A 68 -1.22 -17.95 17.92
C LYS A 68 -1.86 -19.02 17.05
N ASP A 69 -3.05 -18.75 16.53
CA ASP A 69 -3.80 -19.61 15.61
C ASP A 69 -3.25 -19.58 14.17
N LEU A 70 -2.44 -18.57 13.84
CA LEU A 70 -1.83 -18.42 12.52
C LEU A 70 -0.37 -18.88 12.55
N SER A 71 0.00 -19.73 11.60
CA SER A 71 1.41 -20.08 11.35
C SER A 71 2.17 -18.85 10.84
N LYS A 72 3.51 -18.86 10.97
CA LYS A 72 4.37 -17.79 10.41
C LYS A 72 4.12 -17.58 8.92
N ALA A 73 4.02 -18.66 8.15
CA ALA A 73 3.73 -18.59 6.72
C ALA A 73 2.36 -17.94 6.44
N ALA A 74 1.32 -18.31 7.20
CA ALA A 74 -0.01 -17.71 7.04
C ALA A 74 -0.02 -16.20 7.34
N LYS A 75 0.73 -15.75 8.37
CA LYS A 75 0.89 -14.32 8.67
C LYS A 75 1.56 -13.58 7.52
N LEU A 76 2.67 -14.12 6.99
CA LEU A 76 3.40 -13.51 5.87
C LEU A 76 2.53 -13.40 4.61
N THR A 77 1.73 -14.43 4.30
CA THR A 77 0.78 -14.38 3.18
C THR A 77 -0.24 -13.26 3.38
N LEU A 78 -0.85 -13.18 4.57
CA LEU A 78 -1.82 -12.11 4.88
C LEU A 78 -1.20 -10.72 4.80
N ILE A 79 0.03 -10.55 5.29
CA ILE A 79 0.77 -9.28 5.20
C ILE A 79 0.99 -8.91 3.74
N LYS A 80 1.45 -9.84 2.89
CA LYS A 80 1.62 -9.61 1.45
C LYS A 80 0.31 -9.15 0.82
N ASP A 81 -0.80 -9.85 1.10
CA ASP A 81 -2.11 -9.50 0.56
C ASP A 81 -2.54 -8.10 1.02
N PHE A 82 -2.38 -7.78 2.29
CA PHE A 82 -2.80 -6.49 2.84
C PHE A 82 -1.94 -5.33 2.38
N VAL A 83 -0.64 -5.50 2.17
CA VAL A 83 0.24 -4.45 1.64
C VAL A 83 -0.09 -4.16 0.17
N GLY A 84 -0.55 -5.15 -0.59
CA GLY A 84 -0.92 -4.96 -1.98
C GLY A 84 -2.20 -4.14 -2.19
N GLN A 85 -3.16 -4.20 -1.27
CA GLN A 85 -4.47 -3.55 -1.47
C GLN A 85 -4.42 -2.00 -1.49
N PRO A 86 -3.67 -1.28 -0.63
CA PRO A 86 -3.57 0.18 -0.66
C PRO A 86 -2.84 0.66 -1.92
N CYS A 87 -1.99 -0.17 -2.52
CA CYS A 87 -1.30 0.10 -3.79
C CYS A 87 -2.24 0.05 -5.01
N LYS A 88 -3.50 -0.38 -4.83
CA LYS A 88 -4.54 -0.34 -5.85
C LYS A 88 -5.32 0.98 -5.86
N LEU A 89 -5.12 1.83 -4.85
CA LEU A 89 -5.80 3.12 -4.76
C LEU A 89 -5.16 4.11 -5.73
N ILE A 90 -5.97 4.60 -6.66
CA ILE A 90 -5.60 5.63 -7.63
C ILE A 90 -6.24 6.93 -7.18
N ALA A 91 -5.45 8.00 -7.16
CA ALA A 91 -5.94 9.34 -6.89
C ALA A 91 -5.53 10.29 -8.01
N ALA A 92 -6.44 11.21 -8.34
CA ALA A 92 -6.17 12.39 -9.13
C ALA A 92 -6.53 13.61 -8.29
N ILE A 93 -5.74 14.67 -8.40
CA ILE A 93 -6.01 15.91 -7.67
C ILE A 93 -6.39 16.97 -8.68
N ASN A 94 -7.55 17.58 -8.51
CA ASN A 94 -7.93 18.80 -9.22
C ASN A 94 -8.12 19.89 -8.17
N TRP A 95 -7.11 20.74 -8.01
CA TRP A 95 -7.13 21.82 -7.05
C TRP A 95 -7.54 23.12 -7.74
N PRO A 96 -8.76 23.64 -7.48
CA PRO A 96 -9.14 24.95 -7.98
C PRO A 96 -8.31 26.02 -7.27
N GLY A 97 -7.92 27.07 -7.98
CA GLY A 97 -7.14 28.16 -7.38
C GLY A 97 -7.88 28.77 -6.18
N GLN A 98 -7.24 28.81 -5.02
CA GLN A 98 -7.81 29.35 -3.79
C GLN A 98 -6.77 30.19 -3.04
N GLY A 99 -7.12 31.46 -2.80
CA GLY A 99 -6.26 32.40 -2.09
C GLY A 99 -4.92 32.61 -2.79
N LYS A 100 -3.83 32.20 -2.11
CA LYS A 100 -2.44 32.32 -2.62
C LYS A 100 -1.97 31.08 -3.40
N VAL A 101 -2.76 30.01 -3.44
CA VAL A 101 -2.41 28.77 -4.13
C VAL A 101 -3.05 28.78 -5.51
N ASN A 102 -2.21 28.72 -6.54
CA ASN A 102 -2.67 28.64 -7.93
C ASN A 102 -3.43 27.33 -8.17
N SER A 103 -4.29 27.32 -9.19
CA SER A 103 -4.90 26.07 -9.64
C SER A 103 -3.83 25.11 -10.16
N PHE A 104 -3.96 23.84 -9.82
CA PHE A 104 -3.13 22.78 -10.38
C PHE A 104 -3.92 21.48 -10.46
N SER A 105 -3.47 20.59 -11.34
CA SER A 105 -4.00 19.24 -11.45
C SER A 105 -2.86 18.23 -11.41
N ILE A 106 -3.07 17.14 -10.69
CA ILE A 106 -2.21 15.97 -10.68
C ILE A 106 -2.98 14.85 -11.39
N PRO A 107 -2.40 14.24 -12.45
CA PRO A 107 -3.06 13.16 -13.16
C PRO A 107 -3.29 11.94 -12.25
N PRO A 108 -4.19 11.02 -12.63
CA PRO A 108 -4.37 9.77 -11.92
C PRO A 108 -3.04 9.04 -11.71
N SER A 109 -2.73 8.72 -10.46
CA SER A 109 -1.54 7.96 -10.05
C SER A 109 -1.85 7.12 -8.82
N ARG A 110 -1.03 6.08 -8.57
CA ARG A 110 -1.18 5.25 -7.36
C ARG A 110 -0.79 6.06 -6.14
N LEU A 111 -1.55 5.93 -5.05
CA LEU A 111 -1.18 6.54 -3.77
C LEU A 111 0.09 5.93 -3.17
N TRP A 112 0.27 4.62 -3.36
CA TRP A 112 1.44 3.88 -2.90
C TRP A 112 1.90 2.96 -4.03
N GLN A 113 3.22 2.89 -4.22
CA GLN A 113 3.85 1.96 -5.15
C GLN A 113 4.72 0.99 -4.35
N LEU A 114 4.36 -0.29 -4.42
CA LEU A 114 5.18 -1.35 -3.86
C LEU A 114 6.35 -1.60 -4.82
N GLN A 115 7.57 -1.26 -4.38
CA GLN A 115 8.78 -1.43 -5.21
C GLN A 115 9.22 -2.89 -5.22
N GLU A 116 9.38 -3.48 -4.04
CA GLU A 116 9.77 -4.88 -3.90
C GLU A 116 9.31 -5.48 -2.57
N ILE A 117 9.25 -6.81 -2.52
CA ILE A 117 9.11 -7.57 -1.27
C ILE A 117 10.41 -8.35 -1.08
N GLN A 118 11.18 -7.99 -0.06
CA GLN A 118 12.44 -8.66 0.25
C GLN A 118 12.19 -9.93 1.06
N HIS A 119 12.59 -11.07 0.50
CA HIS A 119 12.54 -12.36 1.20
C HIS A 119 13.91 -12.68 1.81
N TYR A 120 14.07 -12.37 3.11
CA TYR A 120 15.26 -12.81 3.84
C TYR A 120 15.15 -14.30 4.19
N LEU A 121 15.72 -15.15 3.34
CA LEU A 121 16.09 -16.51 3.72
C LEU A 121 17.34 -16.42 4.60
N ALA A 122 17.24 -16.84 5.86
CA ALA A 122 18.43 -16.97 6.70
C ALA A 122 19.43 -17.93 6.03
N PRO A 123 20.74 -17.61 6.01
CA PRO A 123 21.73 -18.57 5.51
C PRO A 123 21.69 -19.84 6.36
N GLU A 124 21.66 -21.00 5.71
CA GLU A 124 21.79 -22.30 6.37
C GLU A 124 23.10 -22.30 7.19
N LYS A 125 23.00 -22.73 8.46
CA LYS A 125 24.16 -22.95 9.34
C LYS A 125 24.73 -24.34 9.13
#